data_AF-A0A915LDD0-F1
#
_entry.id   AF-A0A915LDD0-F1
#
_cell.length_a   1.000
_cell.length_b   1.000
_cell.length_c   1.000
_cell.angle_alpha   90.00
_cell.angle_beta   90.00
_cell.angle_gamma   90.00
#
_symmetry.space_group_name_H-M   'P 1'
#
loop_
_entity.id
_entity.type
_entity.pdbx_description
1 polymer ?
#
loop_
_entity_poly.entity_id
_entity_poly.type
_entity_poly.pdbx_seq_one_letter_code
_entity_poly.pdbx_strand_id
1 'polypeptide(L)'
;MAIDYSRWKDIEISDDEDDTHPNIDTPSLFRWRHKARLERMAEMKEEKEKVEGGKKEVLSRVQEIEEKLSNTNLDEKERIKLELERDNIRKQEEEYLRKEKELADKERLAPWNIDTIGKETWSRTIVNKVPKDKTSVKDASSPSVSAQPKLSEDEEHQRLLDYFAKNETLLGEMSLLKGFDAMENMLLDNPHLASEYATNWLTIEALNHAIEGDDDKMGLVAENCITIQYLLELAKSLHALSTNTNLIKSFFKKIRSAEVLYLQMYQEEVQSFKDRLRKRARDKREAYVAEAEASDKAKRVEASPGGLDPIEVLESLPEALREAFESQSMDKMFKVAETMDREVFNYHLQRCIDSGLWIPNAKEHEEKLAKEKQKEKEEEGIIPTKDVIKRMAIVDGCNVLHLCAVVKKLFEEDFDVRVFISFSYMSENKVSNLFILQEFKALGILTVVPPNVHDDIAILEYASQVGESVERTIRFKFKHLKRKINEKNNRDDNDNSESSTSSLPRKKSKSDINKFQLGMELQMEIDQGNND
;
A
#
# COMPACT_ATOMS: atom_id res chain seq x y z
N MET A 1 36.44 -5.49 -38.85
CA MET A 1 37.66 -4.86 -38.27
C MET A 1 37.72 -5.27 -36.83
N ALA A 2 38.88 -5.74 -36.34
CA ALA A 2 39.06 -5.94 -34.90
C ALA A 2 39.00 -4.59 -34.20
N ILE A 3 38.37 -4.53 -33.03
CA ILE A 3 38.33 -3.33 -32.19
C ILE A 3 39.74 -3.15 -31.60
N ASP A 4 40.33 -1.97 -31.77
CA ASP A 4 41.69 -1.67 -31.31
C ASP A 4 41.68 -0.91 -29.98
N TYR A 5 42.27 -1.53 -28.95
CA TYR A 5 42.46 -0.96 -27.61
C TYR A 5 43.92 -0.55 -27.34
N SER A 6 44.81 -0.57 -28.36
CA SER A 6 46.25 -0.28 -28.24
C SER A 6 46.56 1.08 -27.60
N ARG A 7 45.62 2.03 -27.68
CA ARG A 7 45.72 3.34 -27.03
C ARG A 7 45.95 3.25 -25.51
N TRP A 8 45.45 2.21 -24.84
CA TRP A 8 45.58 2.02 -23.39
C TRP A 8 46.67 1.02 -22.99
N LYS A 9 47.57 0.66 -23.92
CA LYS A 9 48.61 -0.33 -23.65
C LYS A 9 49.67 0.17 -22.66
N ASP A 10 50.01 1.44 -22.73
CA ASP A 10 51.11 2.04 -21.97
C ASP A 10 50.54 2.99 -20.91
N ILE A 11 50.07 2.43 -19.79
CA ILE A 11 49.58 3.19 -18.62
C ILE A 11 50.57 3.02 -17.46
N GLU A 12 51.06 4.13 -16.92
CA GLU A 12 51.92 4.19 -15.75
C GLU A 12 51.10 4.57 -14.50
N ILE A 13 51.03 3.64 -13.55
CA ILE A 13 50.38 3.82 -12.24
C ILE A 13 51.47 3.84 -11.17
N SER A 14 51.66 4.99 -10.50
CA SER A 14 52.77 5.15 -9.54
C SER A 14 52.62 4.30 -8.28
N ASP A 15 51.38 3.93 -7.94
CA ASP A 15 50.95 3.14 -6.79
C ASP A 15 50.41 1.76 -7.20
N ASP A 16 50.94 1.19 -8.29
CA ASP A 16 50.59 -0.15 -8.75
C ASP A 16 51.00 -1.22 -7.72
N GLU A 17 50.02 -1.82 -7.05
CA GLU A 17 50.21 -2.84 -6.01
C GLU A 17 50.60 -4.21 -6.57
N ASP A 18 50.41 -4.44 -7.87
CA ASP A 18 50.83 -5.67 -8.54
C ASP A 18 52.31 -5.63 -8.97
N ASP A 19 52.88 -4.44 -9.19
CA ASP A 19 54.32 -4.24 -9.50
C ASP A 19 55.15 -3.98 -8.23
N THR A 20 55.22 -4.99 -7.38
CA THR A 20 55.94 -4.97 -6.10
C THR A 20 57.00 -6.08 -6.02
N HIS A 21 57.94 -5.95 -5.07
CA HIS A 21 58.98 -6.94 -4.85
C HIS A 21 59.10 -7.26 -3.35
N PRO A 22 59.19 -8.54 -2.91
CA PRO A 22 59.19 -8.92 -1.50
C PRO A 22 60.27 -8.25 -0.64
N ASN A 23 61.35 -7.78 -1.26
CA ASN A 23 62.47 -7.11 -0.58
C ASN A 23 62.45 -5.57 -0.66
N ILE A 24 61.42 -4.97 -1.28
CA ILE A 24 61.30 -3.52 -1.43
C ILE A 24 60.08 -3.04 -0.65
N ASP A 25 60.26 -2.01 0.15
CA ASP A 25 59.18 -1.37 0.90
C ASP A 25 58.24 -0.61 -0.05
N THR A 26 57.01 -1.11 -0.20
CA THR A 26 56.06 -0.62 -1.20
C THR A 26 55.63 0.84 -0.98
N PRO A 27 55.38 1.35 0.25
CA PRO A 27 54.98 2.74 0.45
C PRO A 27 56.08 3.74 0.06
N SER A 28 57.35 3.42 0.30
CA SER A 28 58.46 4.28 -0.13
C SER A 28 58.70 4.19 -1.64
N LEU A 29 58.54 2.99 -2.23
CA LEU A 29 58.60 2.79 -3.68
C LEU A 29 57.54 3.61 -4.43
N PHE A 30 56.28 3.62 -3.99
CA PHE A 30 55.22 4.38 -4.66
C PHE A 30 55.47 5.89 -4.61
N ARG A 31 55.94 6.40 -3.48
CA ARG A 31 56.35 7.81 -3.35
C ARG A 31 57.51 8.14 -4.29
N TRP A 32 58.47 7.24 -4.41
CA TRP A 32 59.61 7.41 -5.30
C TRP A 32 59.18 7.39 -6.78
N ARG A 33 58.35 6.42 -7.20
CA ARG A 33 57.77 6.36 -8.55
C ARG A 33 56.98 7.62 -8.88
N HIS A 34 56.13 8.09 -7.96
CA HIS A 34 55.39 9.34 -8.11
C HIS A 34 56.33 10.55 -8.30
N LYS A 35 57.39 10.64 -7.49
CA LYS A 35 58.38 11.73 -7.60
C LYS A 35 59.12 11.68 -8.93
N ALA A 36 59.61 10.51 -9.34
CA ALA A 36 60.31 10.33 -10.61
C ALA A 36 59.42 10.66 -11.82
N ARG A 37 58.12 10.40 -11.73
CA ARG A 37 57.12 10.79 -12.73
C ARG A 37 56.98 12.31 -12.81
N LEU A 38 56.84 12.99 -11.68
CA LEU A 38 56.77 14.45 -11.63
C LEU A 38 58.05 15.12 -12.16
N GLU A 39 59.22 14.57 -11.82
CA GLU A 39 60.52 15.03 -12.33
C GLU A 39 60.60 14.89 -13.86
N ARG A 40 60.26 13.71 -14.42
CA ARG A 40 60.19 13.51 -15.88
C ARG A 40 59.23 14.46 -16.57
N MET A 41 58.04 14.70 -16.00
CA MET A 41 57.07 15.64 -16.56
C MET A 41 57.56 17.09 -16.51
N ALA A 42 58.26 17.47 -15.43
CA ALA A 42 58.86 18.79 -15.30
C ALA A 42 59.99 19.02 -16.30
N GLU A 43 60.88 18.03 -16.50
CA GLU A 43 61.96 18.08 -17.48
C GLU A 43 61.42 18.18 -18.92
N MET A 44 60.41 17.37 -19.28
CA MET A 44 59.78 17.45 -20.61
C MET A 44 59.11 18.81 -20.84
N LYS A 45 58.50 19.39 -19.81
CA LYS A 45 57.91 20.73 -19.88
C LYS A 45 58.97 21.81 -20.08
N GLU A 46 60.10 21.73 -19.36
CA GLU A 46 61.21 22.68 -19.52
C GLU A 46 61.87 22.56 -20.91
N GLU A 47 62.05 21.35 -21.42
CA GLU A 47 62.56 21.10 -22.78
C GLU A 47 61.62 21.72 -23.82
N LYS A 48 60.30 21.54 -23.65
CA LYS A 48 59.26 22.14 -24.51
C LYS A 48 59.32 23.66 -24.53
N GLU A 49 59.39 24.28 -23.35
CA GLU A 49 59.46 25.75 -23.21
C GLU A 49 60.75 26.32 -23.85
N LYS A 50 61.90 25.63 -23.72
CA LYS A 50 63.15 26.02 -24.37
C LYS A 50 63.08 25.93 -25.89
N VAL A 51 62.53 24.85 -26.43
CA VAL A 51 62.37 24.65 -27.88
C VAL A 51 61.37 25.68 -28.46
N GLU A 52 60.26 25.93 -27.77
CA GLU A 52 59.27 26.93 -28.19
C GLU A 52 59.84 28.35 -28.13
N GLY A 53 60.58 28.69 -27.07
CA GLY A 53 61.28 29.97 -26.94
C GLY A 53 62.31 30.20 -28.05
N GLY A 54 63.17 29.20 -28.31
CA GLY A 54 64.16 29.26 -29.38
C GLY A 54 63.54 29.38 -30.77
N LYS A 55 62.42 28.68 -31.02
CA LYS A 55 61.65 28.80 -32.27
C LYS A 55 61.10 30.21 -32.48
N LYS A 56 60.53 30.82 -31.43
CA LYS A 56 60.02 32.20 -31.49
C LYS A 56 61.13 33.20 -31.80
N GLU A 57 62.31 33.04 -31.18
CA GLU A 57 63.47 33.90 -31.45
C GLU A 57 63.99 33.75 -32.88
N VAL A 58 64.12 32.52 -33.37
CA VAL A 58 64.51 32.24 -34.77
C VAL A 58 63.52 32.85 -35.75
N LEU A 59 62.22 32.69 -35.50
CA LEU A 59 61.17 33.20 -36.37
C LEU A 59 61.14 34.74 -36.41
N SER A 60 61.39 35.41 -35.28
CA SER A 60 61.58 36.86 -35.23
C SER A 60 62.79 37.31 -36.06
N ARG A 61 63.92 36.59 -35.95
CA ARG A 61 65.14 36.92 -36.71
C ARG A 61 64.98 36.66 -38.21
N VAL A 62 64.24 35.62 -38.62
CA VAL A 62 63.89 35.40 -40.03
C VAL A 62 63.12 36.60 -40.58
N GLN A 63 62.09 37.06 -39.86
CA GLN A 63 61.29 38.22 -40.27
C GLN A 63 62.13 39.50 -40.38
N GLU A 64 63.01 39.77 -39.42
CA GLU A 64 63.92 40.92 -39.46
C GLU A 64 64.90 40.87 -40.64
N ILE A 65 65.40 39.69 -40.99
CA ILE A 65 66.33 39.52 -42.12
C ILE A 65 65.60 39.64 -43.46
N GLU A 66 64.39 39.09 -43.58
CA GLU A 66 63.54 39.25 -44.78
C GLU A 66 63.17 40.72 -45.00
N GLU A 67 62.81 41.44 -43.93
CA GLU A 67 62.53 42.88 -43.99
C GLU A 67 63.77 43.68 -44.42
N LYS A 68 64.95 43.37 -43.85
CA LYS A 68 66.22 43.99 -44.26
C LYS A 68 66.55 43.70 -45.72
N LEU A 69 66.38 42.47 -46.20
CA LEU A 69 66.61 42.07 -47.59
C LEU A 69 65.63 42.72 -48.59
N SER A 70 64.46 43.16 -48.13
CA SER A 70 63.46 43.85 -48.96
C SER A 70 63.81 45.32 -49.26
N ASN A 71 64.73 45.92 -48.50
CA ASN A 71 65.15 47.31 -48.67
C ASN A 71 66.11 47.47 -49.87
N THR A 72 65.77 48.33 -50.82
CA THR A 72 66.46 48.44 -52.14
C THR A 72 67.77 49.26 -52.13
N ASN A 73 68.26 49.70 -50.96
CA ASN A 73 69.41 50.63 -50.79
C ASN A 73 70.68 49.97 -50.22
N LEU A 74 70.84 48.65 -50.34
CA LEU A 74 71.93 47.89 -49.71
C LEU A 74 73.17 47.75 -50.62
N ASP A 75 74.36 47.84 -50.02
CA ASP A 75 75.64 47.56 -50.69
C ASP A 75 75.78 46.05 -51.00
N GLU A 76 76.45 45.68 -52.10
CA GLU A 76 76.54 44.28 -52.57
C GLU A 76 77.16 43.35 -51.50
N LYS A 77 78.09 43.89 -50.71
CA LYS A 77 78.71 43.17 -49.58
C LYS A 77 77.75 42.93 -48.41
N GLU A 78 76.84 43.86 -48.15
CA GLU A 78 75.84 43.73 -47.07
C GLU A 78 74.75 42.73 -47.46
N ARG A 79 74.38 42.70 -48.74
CA ARG A 79 73.44 41.73 -49.31
C ARG A 79 73.96 40.29 -49.19
N ILE A 80 75.22 40.06 -49.55
CA ILE A 80 75.87 38.73 -49.39
C ILE A 80 75.95 38.31 -47.92
N LYS A 81 76.20 39.25 -47.01
CA LYS A 81 76.24 38.97 -45.56
C LYS A 81 74.87 38.58 -45.00
N LEU A 82 73.81 39.30 -45.37
CA LEU A 82 72.43 39.00 -44.96
C LEU A 82 71.93 37.68 -45.57
N GLU A 83 72.36 37.34 -46.79
CA GLU A 83 72.03 36.06 -47.42
C GLU A 83 72.71 34.87 -46.71
N LEU A 84 73.97 35.03 -46.29
CA LEU A 84 74.66 34.03 -45.45
C LEU A 84 74.01 33.89 -44.06
N GLU A 85 73.55 35.00 -43.48
CA GLU A 85 72.84 35.00 -42.21
C GLU A 85 71.47 34.31 -42.32
N ARG A 86 70.71 34.58 -43.39
CA ARG A 86 69.47 33.86 -43.74
C ARG A 86 69.69 32.36 -43.82
N ASP A 87 70.72 31.92 -44.53
CA ASP A 87 71.01 30.49 -44.70
C ASP A 87 71.43 29.82 -43.38
N ASN A 88 72.10 30.55 -42.49
CA ASN A 88 72.40 30.06 -41.14
C ASN A 88 71.16 29.97 -40.25
N ILE A 89 70.27 30.97 -40.30
CA ILE A 89 69.03 30.95 -39.52
C ILE A 89 68.06 29.90 -40.05
N ARG A 90 68.00 29.65 -41.36
CA ARG A 90 67.23 28.56 -41.95
C ARG A 90 67.69 27.19 -41.46
N LYS A 91 69.00 26.98 -41.30
CA LYS A 91 69.53 25.76 -40.66
C LYS A 91 69.13 25.66 -39.19
N GLN A 92 69.10 26.78 -38.46
CA GLN A 92 68.62 26.80 -37.08
C GLN A 92 67.12 26.47 -37.00
N GLU A 93 66.30 27.00 -37.92
CA GLU A 93 64.87 26.69 -38.03
C GLU A 93 64.63 25.19 -38.29
N GLU A 94 65.37 24.60 -39.24
CA GLU A 94 65.32 23.16 -39.51
C GLU A 94 65.71 22.32 -38.28
N GLU A 95 66.70 22.79 -37.50
CA GLU A 95 67.10 22.13 -36.25
C GLU A 95 66.00 22.22 -35.17
N TYR A 96 65.36 23.38 -35.00
CA TYR A 96 64.24 23.53 -34.07
C TYR A 96 63.00 22.74 -34.49
N LEU A 97 62.73 22.65 -35.80
CA LEU A 97 61.67 21.81 -36.35
C LEU A 97 61.95 20.32 -36.10
N ARG A 98 63.22 19.89 -36.19
CA ARG A 98 63.61 18.53 -35.83
C ARG A 98 63.38 18.26 -34.34
N LYS A 99 63.82 19.18 -33.46
CA LYS A 99 63.59 19.09 -32.00
C LYS A 99 62.10 19.07 -31.64
N GLU A 100 61.27 19.83 -32.34
CA GLU A 100 59.81 19.84 -32.15
C GLU A 100 59.18 18.49 -32.54
N LYS A 101 59.62 17.88 -33.65
CA LYS A 101 59.17 16.54 -34.04
C LYS A 101 59.61 15.47 -33.04
N GLU A 102 60.86 15.53 -32.58
CA GLU A 102 61.38 14.63 -31.54
C GLU A 102 60.56 14.76 -30.24
N LEU A 103 60.21 15.99 -29.85
CA LEU A 103 59.38 16.24 -28.67
C LEU A 103 57.94 15.75 -28.84
N ALA A 104 57.35 15.93 -30.03
CA ALA A 104 56.01 15.42 -30.34
C ALA A 104 55.96 13.89 -30.31
N ASP A 105 57.01 13.22 -30.81
CA ASP A 105 57.12 11.76 -30.70
C ASP A 105 57.33 11.29 -29.26
N LYS A 106 58.12 12.03 -28.45
CA LYS A 106 58.23 11.79 -26.99
C LYS A 106 56.88 11.93 -26.29
N GLU A 107 56.09 12.96 -26.60
CA GLU A 107 54.73 13.15 -26.04
C GLU A 107 53.76 12.04 -26.47
N ARG A 108 53.88 11.55 -27.73
CA ARG A 108 53.04 10.46 -28.25
C ARG A 108 53.36 9.11 -27.62
N LEU A 109 54.63 8.87 -27.31
CA LEU A 109 55.12 7.64 -26.66
C LEU A 109 55.10 7.73 -25.13
N ALA A 110 54.78 8.90 -24.56
CA ALA A 110 54.72 9.07 -23.13
C ALA A 110 53.60 8.19 -22.53
N PRO A 111 53.87 7.52 -21.40
CA PRO A 111 52.87 6.66 -20.78
C PRO A 111 51.71 7.49 -20.23
N TRP A 112 50.50 6.94 -20.39
CA TRP A 112 49.29 7.48 -19.80
C TRP A 112 49.37 7.43 -18.28
N ASN A 113 48.99 8.51 -17.62
CA ASN A 113 48.94 8.63 -16.17
C ASN A 113 47.73 9.48 -15.76
N ILE A 114 47.49 9.62 -14.46
CA ILE A 114 46.33 10.34 -13.90
C ILE A 114 46.22 11.77 -14.46
N ASP A 115 47.34 12.44 -14.74
CA ASP A 115 47.37 13.82 -15.23
C ASP A 115 47.16 13.94 -16.75
N THR A 116 47.33 12.86 -17.51
CA THR A 116 47.23 12.84 -18.98
C THR A 116 45.98 12.14 -19.49
N ILE A 117 45.46 11.15 -18.76
CA ILE A 117 44.27 10.36 -19.14
C ILE A 117 43.00 11.22 -19.13
N GLY A 118 42.89 12.14 -18.17
CA GLY A 118 41.70 12.95 -17.99
C GLY A 118 41.95 14.18 -17.13
N LYS A 119 41.01 15.11 -17.17
CA LYS A 119 40.97 16.29 -16.30
C LYS A 119 39.64 16.33 -15.57
N GLU A 120 39.65 16.83 -14.34
CA GLU A 120 38.42 17.02 -13.57
C GLU A 120 37.53 18.06 -14.28
N THR A 121 36.35 17.62 -14.74
CA THR A 121 35.36 18.50 -15.39
C THR A 121 34.28 18.96 -14.43
N TRP A 122 33.94 18.12 -13.45
CA TRP A 122 32.86 18.35 -12.49
C TRP A 122 33.19 17.70 -11.15
N SER A 123 33.01 18.47 -10.07
CA SER A 123 33.19 18.03 -8.69
C SER A 123 32.06 18.56 -7.84
N ARG A 124 31.30 17.67 -7.18
CA ARG A 124 30.20 18.08 -6.30
C ARG A 124 30.21 17.25 -5.02
N THR A 125 30.38 17.93 -3.90
CA THR A 125 30.25 17.34 -2.57
C THR A 125 28.91 17.73 -1.96
N ILE A 126 28.12 16.75 -1.52
CA ILE A 126 26.87 16.99 -0.79
C ILE A 126 27.04 16.47 0.63
N VAL A 127 27.02 17.38 1.59
CA VAL A 127 27.03 17.03 3.02
C VAL A 127 25.62 17.20 3.56
N ASN A 128 25.02 16.12 4.04
CA ASN A 128 23.69 16.18 4.65
C ASN A 128 23.80 16.82 6.03
N LYS A 129 23.50 18.13 6.13
CA LYS A 129 23.53 18.86 7.39
C LYS A 129 22.27 18.55 8.18
N VAL A 130 22.41 18.16 9.45
CA VAL A 130 21.29 18.10 10.38
C VAL A 130 20.71 19.52 10.52
N PRO A 131 19.40 19.75 10.32
CA PRO A 131 18.79 21.06 10.50
C PRO A 131 19.05 21.60 11.91
N LYS A 132 19.55 22.84 12.01
CA LYS A 132 19.91 23.47 13.29
C LYS A 132 18.73 24.11 14.05
N ASP A 133 17.51 24.05 13.51
CA ASP A 133 16.36 24.70 14.16
C ASP A 133 15.76 23.83 15.28
N LYS A 134 16.46 23.80 16.42
CA LYS A 134 15.93 23.39 17.75
C LYS A 134 16.54 24.20 18.89
N THR A 135 16.85 25.49 18.70
CA THR A 135 17.39 26.36 19.77
C THR A 135 16.63 27.67 20.01
N SER A 136 15.33 27.69 19.75
CA SER A 136 14.46 28.79 20.20
C SER A 136 13.15 28.32 20.83
N VAL A 137 13.23 27.39 21.79
CA VAL A 137 12.24 27.31 22.88
C VAL A 137 13.01 26.96 24.15
N LYS A 138 13.49 27.99 24.85
CA LYS A 138 13.68 27.90 26.30
C LYS A 138 12.29 28.09 26.90
N ASP A 139 11.97 27.28 27.90
CA ASP A 139 10.71 27.28 28.69
C ASP A 139 9.64 26.27 28.23
N ALA A 140 9.97 24.98 28.30
CA ALA A 140 9.19 23.96 29.01
C ALA A 140 9.92 22.61 28.92
N SER A 141 9.88 21.86 30.01
CA SER A 141 10.38 20.49 30.16
C SER A 141 10.22 19.60 28.91
N SER A 142 11.32 18.91 28.56
CA SER A 142 11.42 17.75 27.65
C SER A 142 11.65 18.05 26.15
N PRO A 143 12.91 17.89 25.64
CA PRO A 143 13.16 17.90 24.21
C PRO A 143 12.80 16.52 23.62
N SER A 144 11.51 16.33 23.31
CA SER A 144 11.10 15.22 22.45
C SER A 144 11.65 15.42 21.04
N VAL A 145 12.40 14.45 20.54
CA VAL A 145 12.93 14.45 19.17
C VAL A 145 11.85 14.11 18.13
N SER A 146 10.60 13.84 18.54
CA SER A 146 9.44 13.65 17.65
C SER A 146 8.68 14.93 17.29
N ALA A 147 9.28 16.12 17.41
CA ALA A 147 8.66 17.36 16.94
C ALA A 147 8.61 17.41 15.39
N GLN A 148 7.71 16.63 14.82
CA GLN A 148 6.92 17.09 13.69
C GLN A 148 6.29 18.43 14.09
N PRO A 149 6.07 19.38 13.17
CA PRO A 149 5.23 20.54 13.49
C PRO A 149 3.94 20.02 14.14
N LYS A 150 3.32 20.73 15.08
CA LYS A 150 1.96 20.36 15.50
C LYS A 150 1.07 20.62 14.28
N LEU A 151 0.84 19.58 13.47
CA LEU A 151 -0.08 19.60 12.35
C LEU A 151 -1.50 19.67 12.92
N SER A 152 -2.50 20.06 12.12
CA SER A 152 -3.88 20.00 12.60
C SER A 152 -4.26 18.57 12.99
N GLU A 153 -5.13 18.37 13.98
CA GLU A 153 -5.59 17.03 14.39
C GLU A 153 -6.15 16.24 13.18
N ASP A 154 -6.81 16.94 12.26
CA ASP A 154 -7.33 16.37 11.00
C ASP A 154 -6.22 15.87 10.06
N GLU A 155 -5.11 16.59 9.96
CA GLU A 155 -3.98 16.22 9.11
C GLU A 155 -3.19 15.04 9.68
N GLU A 156 -3.06 14.97 11.01
CA GLU A 156 -2.47 13.82 11.70
C GLU A 156 -3.34 12.57 11.54
N HIS A 157 -4.66 12.71 11.64
CA HIS A 157 -5.61 11.63 11.38
C HIS A 157 -5.53 11.16 9.92
N GLN A 158 -5.46 12.07 8.94
CA GLN A 158 -5.30 11.67 7.54
C GLN A 158 -3.98 10.91 7.31
N ARG A 159 -2.88 11.36 7.91
CA ARG A 159 -1.60 10.64 7.82
C ARG A 159 -1.65 9.25 8.46
N LEU A 160 -2.37 9.11 9.57
CA LEU A 160 -2.61 7.80 10.20
C LEU A 160 -3.33 6.86 9.23
N LEU A 161 -4.43 7.32 8.63
CA LEU A 161 -5.19 6.54 7.65
C LEU A 161 -4.36 6.18 6.42
N ASP A 162 -3.63 7.14 5.85
CA ASP A 162 -2.74 6.91 4.73
C ASP A 162 -1.64 5.90 5.07
N TYR A 163 -1.11 5.96 6.30
CA TYR A 163 -0.10 5.02 6.78
C TYR A 163 -0.67 3.61 6.91
N PHE A 164 -1.89 3.46 7.43
CA PHE A 164 -2.58 2.17 7.51
C PHE A 164 -2.80 1.59 6.11
N ALA A 165 -3.35 2.36 5.19
CA ALA A 165 -3.63 1.91 3.83
C ALA A 165 -2.37 1.49 3.06
N LYS A 166 -1.25 2.21 3.25
CA LYS A 166 0.02 1.90 2.57
C LYS A 166 0.73 0.68 3.12
N ASN A 167 0.57 0.41 4.42
CA ASN A 167 1.35 -0.62 5.12
C ASN A 167 0.51 -1.79 5.63
N GLU A 168 -0.78 -1.88 5.30
CA GLU A 168 -1.71 -2.89 5.82
C GLU A 168 -1.17 -4.32 5.71
N THR A 169 -0.59 -4.68 4.57
CA THR A 169 0.00 -6.01 4.36
C THR A 169 1.18 -6.27 5.28
N LEU A 170 2.12 -5.33 5.37
CA LEU A 170 3.29 -5.43 6.24
C LEU A 170 2.93 -5.42 7.72
N LEU A 171 1.93 -4.64 8.11
CA LEU A 171 1.41 -4.57 9.47
C LEU A 171 0.73 -5.87 9.87
N GLY A 172 -0.04 -6.49 8.97
CA GLY A 172 -0.63 -7.82 9.17
C GLY A 172 0.42 -8.93 9.26
N GLU A 173 1.48 -8.88 8.46
CA GLU A 173 2.61 -9.81 8.58
C GLU A 173 3.34 -9.63 9.92
N MET A 174 3.63 -8.38 10.29
CA MET A 174 4.29 -8.02 11.55
C MET A 174 3.49 -8.44 12.79
N SER A 175 2.16 -8.38 12.72
CA SER A 175 1.29 -8.67 13.87
C SER A 175 1.35 -10.13 14.31
N LEU A 176 1.56 -11.05 13.35
CA LEU A 176 1.59 -12.49 13.59
C LEU A 176 3.02 -13.06 13.68
N LEU A 177 4.04 -12.22 13.78
CA LEU A 177 5.41 -12.68 13.99
C LEU A 177 5.59 -13.23 15.40
N LYS A 178 6.41 -14.27 15.52
CA LYS A 178 6.75 -14.87 16.81
C LYS A 178 8.22 -14.70 17.11
N GLY A 179 8.50 -14.07 18.25
CA GLY A 179 9.85 -13.90 18.79
C GLY A 179 10.60 -12.69 18.21
N PHE A 180 11.67 -12.34 18.90
CA PHE A 180 12.43 -11.11 18.63
C PHE A 180 13.21 -11.14 17.31
N ASP A 181 13.70 -12.29 16.86
CA ASP A 181 14.51 -12.37 15.63
C ASP A 181 13.68 -12.07 14.38
N ALA A 182 12.45 -12.59 14.32
CA ALA A 182 11.54 -12.32 13.23
C ALA A 182 11.13 -10.83 13.21
N MET A 183 10.85 -10.26 14.39
CA MET A 183 10.51 -8.83 14.54
C MET A 183 11.69 -7.93 14.16
N GLU A 184 12.92 -8.28 14.56
CA GLU A 184 14.12 -7.54 14.20
C GLU A 184 14.31 -7.50 12.69
N ASN A 185 14.27 -8.65 12.02
CA ASN A 185 14.45 -8.71 10.56
C ASN A 185 13.38 -7.88 9.83
N MET A 186 12.12 -8.02 10.25
CA MET A 186 11.02 -7.26 9.66
C MET A 186 11.24 -5.75 9.81
N LEU A 187 11.66 -5.27 10.99
CA LEU A 187 11.93 -3.85 11.23
C LEU A 187 13.20 -3.35 10.54
N LEU A 188 14.17 -4.22 10.27
CA LEU A 188 15.36 -3.85 9.51
C LEU A 188 15.09 -3.73 8.01
N ASP A 189 14.24 -4.61 7.48
CA ASP A 189 13.78 -4.56 6.09
C ASP A 189 12.81 -3.40 5.87
N ASN A 190 12.02 -3.07 6.89
CA ASN A 190 10.98 -2.04 6.86
C ASN A 190 11.09 -1.05 8.04
N PRO A 191 12.13 -0.19 8.09
CA PRO A 191 12.36 0.67 9.26
C PRO A 191 11.25 1.69 9.55
N HIS A 192 10.42 2.03 8.57
CA HIS A 192 9.27 2.93 8.74
C HIS A 192 8.15 2.33 9.61
N LEU A 193 8.20 1.03 9.88
CA LEU A 193 7.28 0.35 10.80
C LEU A 193 7.62 0.57 12.28
N ALA A 194 8.85 1.02 12.59
CA ALA A 194 9.21 1.48 13.93
C ALA A 194 8.61 2.88 14.21
N SER A 195 7.28 2.97 14.24
CA SER A 195 6.52 4.23 14.41
C SER A 195 5.35 4.09 15.38
N GLU A 196 4.89 5.21 15.93
CA GLU A 196 3.69 5.24 16.79
C GLU A 196 2.43 4.81 16.03
N TYR A 197 2.36 5.09 14.72
CA TYR A 197 1.26 4.66 13.87
C TYR A 197 1.16 3.13 13.80
N ALA A 198 2.28 2.43 13.69
CA ALA A 198 2.29 0.96 13.72
C ALA A 198 1.77 0.41 15.06
N THR A 199 2.17 1.02 16.20
CA THR A 199 1.65 0.61 17.51
C THR A 199 0.15 0.84 17.65
N ASN A 200 -0.38 1.93 17.06
CA ASN A 200 -1.81 2.21 17.06
C ASN A 200 -2.58 1.16 16.26
N TRP A 201 -2.07 0.80 15.08
CA TRP A 201 -2.67 -0.25 14.24
C TRP A 201 -2.67 -1.60 14.97
N LEU A 202 -1.53 -2.03 15.52
CA LEU A 202 -1.43 -3.29 16.26
C LEU A 202 -2.34 -3.31 17.49
N THR A 203 -2.55 -2.18 18.15
CA THR A 203 -3.48 -2.07 19.28
C THR A 203 -4.93 -2.32 18.85
N ILE A 204 -5.34 -1.77 17.71
CA ILE A 204 -6.67 -1.99 17.14
C ILE A 204 -6.82 -3.47 16.73
N GLU A 205 -5.81 -4.02 16.08
CA GLU A 205 -5.85 -5.41 15.62
C GLU A 205 -5.87 -6.41 16.78
N ALA A 206 -5.09 -6.17 17.83
CA ALA A 206 -5.15 -6.96 19.06
C ALA A 206 -6.54 -6.89 19.72
N LEU A 207 -7.20 -5.74 19.67
CA LEU A 207 -8.57 -5.58 20.17
C LEU A 207 -9.58 -6.33 19.30
N ASN A 208 -9.43 -6.34 17.98
CA ASN A 208 -10.30 -7.09 17.07
C ASN A 208 -10.25 -8.59 17.41
N HIS A 209 -9.05 -9.17 17.54
CA HIS A 209 -8.90 -10.57 17.95
C HIS A 209 -9.45 -10.85 19.36
N ALA A 210 -9.33 -9.89 20.29
CA ALA A 210 -9.96 -10.01 21.61
C ALA A 210 -11.49 -10.09 21.53
N ILE A 211 -12.12 -9.33 20.62
CA ILE A 211 -13.58 -9.32 20.39
C ILE A 211 -14.02 -10.62 19.71
N GLU A 212 -13.23 -11.14 18.78
CA GLU A 212 -13.45 -12.43 18.12
C GLU A 212 -13.31 -13.61 19.10
N GLY A 213 -12.54 -13.42 20.18
CA GLY A 213 -12.26 -14.44 21.19
C GLY A 213 -11.02 -15.29 20.90
N ASP A 214 -10.17 -14.85 19.97
CA ASP A 214 -8.90 -15.50 19.63
C ASP A 214 -7.78 -14.98 20.56
N ASP A 215 -7.66 -15.56 21.75
CA ASP A 215 -6.70 -15.13 22.77
C ASP A 215 -5.24 -15.38 22.36
N ASP A 216 -5.00 -16.43 21.56
CA ASP A 216 -3.65 -16.78 21.09
C ASP A 216 -3.11 -15.73 20.11
N LYS A 217 -3.91 -15.35 19.11
CA LYS A 217 -3.51 -14.27 18.18
C LYS A 217 -3.45 -12.93 18.88
N MET A 218 -4.45 -12.59 19.70
CA MET A 218 -4.42 -11.36 20.49
C MET A 218 -3.17 -11.26 21.35
N GLY A 219 -2.77 -12.37 21.96
CA GLY A 219 -1.56 -12.46 22.77
C GLY A 219 -0.29 -12.15 21.97
N LEU A 220 -0.19 -12.68 20.75
CA LEU A 220 0.94 -12.46 19.85
C LEU A 220 1.01 -11.03 19.34
N VAL A 221 -0.11 -10.48 18.87
CA VAL A 221 -0.19 -9.08 18.40
C VAL A 221 0.12 -8.12 19.55
N ALA A 222 -0.34 -8.42 20.77
CA ALA A 222 -0.05 -7.63 21.96
C ALA A 222 1.46 -7.61 22.30
N GLU A 223 2.13 -8.76 22.25
CA GLU A 223 3.59 -8.85 22.45
C GLU A 223 4.36 -8.04 21.42
N ASN A 224 3.98 -8.14 20.14
CA ASN A 224 4.58 -7.40 19.06
C ASN A 224 4.36 -5.88 19.21
N CYS A 225 3.17 -5.47 19.65
CA CYS A 225 2.85 -4.07 19.93
C CYS A 225 3.74 -3.49 21.04
N ILE A 226 3.86 -4.19 22.17
CA ILE A 226 4.69 -3.75 23.31
C ILE A 226 6.18 -3.74 22.94
N THR A 227 6.63 -4.70 22.13
CA THR A 227 8.02 -4.73 21.63
C THR A 227 8.37 -3.43 20.88
N ILE A 228 7.49 -2.99 19.97
CA ILE A 228 7.70 -1.73 19.23
C ILE A 228 7.59 -0.53 20.18
N GLN A 229 6.66 -0.57 21.14
CA GLN A 229 6.50 0.51 22.12
C GLN A 229 7.76 0.72 22.96
N TYR A 230 8.41 -0.37 23.41
CA TYR A 230 9.71 -0.34 24.09
C TYR A 230 10.83 0.22 23.21
N LEU A 231 10.87 -0.16 21.92
CA LEU A 231 11.82 0.40 20.96
C LEU A 231 11.62 1.92 20.80
N LEU A 232 10.37 2.38 20.70
CA LEU A 232 10.04 3.81 20.60
C LEU A 232 10.42 4.57 21.87
N GLU A 233 10.22 3.99 23.05
CA GLU A 233 10.62 4.59 24.31
C GLU A 233 12.15 4.70 24.44
N LEU A 234 12.88 3.65 24.03
CA LEU A 234 14.34 3.70 23.94
C LEU A 234 14.79 4.80 22.98
N ALA A 235 14.16 4.92 21.80
CA ALA A 235 14.47 5.97 20.83
C ALA A 235 14.29 7.38 21.42
N LYS A 236 13.18 7.59 22.15
CA LYS A 236 12.89 8.84 22.87
C LYS A 236 13.96 9.14 23.92
N SER A 237 14.35 8.16 24.73
CA SER A 237 15.36 8.32 25.78
C SER A 237 16.75 8.68 25.24
N LEU A 238 17.09 8.15 24.05
CA LEU A 238 18.38 8.40 23.39
C LEU A 238 18.36 9.61 22.45
N HIS A 239 17.23 10.31 22.35
CA HIS A 239 17.04 11.42 21.40
C HIS A 239 17.38 11.01 19.95
N ALA A 240 17.10 9.77 19.61
CA ALA A 240 17.39 9.17 18.31
C ALA A 240 16.11 8.89 17.51
N LEU A 241 16.23 8.74 16.20
CA LEU A 241 15.12 8.29 15.36
C LEU A 241 14.89 6.79 15.58
N SER A 242 13.64 6.41 15.84
CA SER A 242 13.22 5.01 15.99
C SER A 242 13.46 4.17 14.73
N THR A 243 13.42 4.81 13.56
CA THR A 243 13.68 4.21 12.25
C THR A 243 15.17 3.98 11.97
N ASN A 244 16.07 4.37 12.88
CA ASN A 244 17.50 4.14 12.72
C ASN A 244 17.83 2.65 12.89
N THR A 245 18.31 2.01 11.84
CA THR A 245 18.63 0.57 11.84
C THR A 245 19.67 0.18 12.88
N ASN A 246 20.63 1.05 13.22
CA ASN A 246 21.60 0.78 14.28
C ASN A 246 20.95 0.79 15.67
N LEU A 247 19.96 1.66 15.88
CA LEU A 247 19.17 1.69 17.12
C LEU A 247 18.34 0.41 17.24
N ILE A 248 17.67 0.00 16.17
CA ILE A 248 16.88 -1.24 16.10
C ILE A 248 17.75 -2.45 16.46
N LYS A 249 18.90 -2.61 15.81
CA LYS A 249 19.86 -3.70 16.13
C LYS A 249 20.32 -3.66 17.59
N SER A 250 20.61 -2.46 18.09
CA SER A 250 21.06 -2.26 19.48
C SER A 250 19.98 -2.64 20.49
N PHE A 251 18.72 -2.27 20.21
CA PHE A 251 17.56 -2.65 21.02
C PHE A 251 17.40 -4.16 21.10
N PHE A 252 17.33 -4.84 19.95
CA PHE A 252 17.14 -6.30 19.92
C PHE A 252 18.34 -7.07 20.48
N LYS A 253 19.56 -6.55 20.32
CA LYS A 253 20.74 -7.09 20.99
C LYS A 253 20.61 -7.01 22.51
N LYS A 254 20.17 -5.85 23.04
CA LYS A 254 20.04 -5.63 24.50
C LYS A 254 18.90 -6.43 25.11
N ILE A 255 17.73 -6.50 24.47
CA ILE A 255 16.57 -7.23 25.02
C ILE A 255 16.84 -8.74 25.07
N ARG A 256 17.60 -9.29 24.11
CA ARG A 256 18.01 -10.71 24.12
C ARG A 256 18.98 -11.06 25.24
N SER A 257 19.87 -10.14 25.60
CA SER A 257 20.84 -10.31 26.69
C SER A 257 20.41 -9.60 27.97
N ALA A 258 19.13 -9.27 28.12
CA ALA A 258 18.64 -8.52 29.26
C ALA A 258 18.64 -9.37 30.53
N GLU A 259 18.81 -8.71 31.68
CA GLU A 259 18.67 -9.37 32.98
C GLU A 259 17.25 -9.91 33.17
N VAL A 260 17.13 -11.00 33.94
CA VAL A 260 15.85 -11.69 34.18
C VAL A 260 14.78 -10.73 34.71
N LEU A 261 15.15 -9.80 35.59
CA LEU A 261 14.24 -8.81 36.15
C LEU A 261 13.65 -7.87 35.08
N TYR A 262 14.46 -7.45 34.11
CA TYR A 262 14.00 -6.59 33.01
C TYR A 262 13.01 -7.33 32.10
N LEU A 263 13.28 -8.61 31.82
CA LEU A 263 12.36 -9.46 31.05
C LEU A 263 11.05 -9.72 31.78
N GLN A 264 11.08 -9.84 33.11
CA GLN A 264 9.86 -9.95 33.93
C GLN A 264 9.02 -8.68 33.84
N MET A 265 9.62 -7.49 33.95
CA MET A 265 8.89 -6.23 33.77
C MET A 265 8.24 -6.13 32.39
N TYR A 266 8.98 -6.49 31.33
CA TYR A 266 8.44 -6.56 29.97
C TYR A 266 7.24 -7.53 29.87
N GLN A 267 7.35 -8.72 30.46
CA GLN A 267 6.26 -9.71 30.47
C GLN A 267 5.03 -9.23 31.25
N GLU A 268 5.24 -8.56 32.39
CA GLU A 268 4.17 -7.97 33.20
C GLU A 268 3.43 -6.86 32.43
N GLU A 269 4.15 -6.03 31.69
CA GLU A 269 3.54 -5.00 30.83
C GLU A 269 2.74 -5.59 29.68
N VAL A 270 3.28 -6.62 29.02
CA VAL A 270 2.56 -7.41 28.02
C VAL A 270 1.27 -7.98 28.61
N GLN A 271 1.35 -8.59 29.79
CA GLN A 271 0.18 -9.21 30.42
C GLN A 271 -0.86 -8.17 30.84
N SER A 272 -0.42 -7.05 31.42
CA SER A 272 -1.27 -5.92 31.77
C SER A 272 -1.97 -5.34 30.53
N PHE A 273 -1.28 -5.31 29.39
CA PHE A 273 -1.89 -4.89 28.13
C PHE A 273 -2.94 -5.89 27.62
N LYS A 274 -2.65 -7.20 27.65
CA LYS A 274 -3.62 -8.26 27.32
C LYS A 274 -4.88 -8.17 28.19
N ASP A 275 -4.73 -7.91 29.49
CA ASP A 275 -5.87 -7.79 30.41
C ASP A 275 -6.73 -6.55 30.12
N ARG A 276 -6.10 -5.42 29.76
CA ARG A 276 -6.83 -4.23 29.28
C ARG A 276 -7.60 -4.51 27.99
N LEU A 277 -7.00 -5.24 27.05
CA LEU A 277 -7.65 -5.63 25.80
C LEU A 277 -8.86 -6.53 26.06
N ARG A 278 -8.71 -7.56 26.91
CA ARG A 278 -9.82 -8.45 27.31
C ARG A 278 -10.96 -7.68 27.96
N LYS A 279 -10.66 -6.72 28.85
CA LYS A 279 -11.67 -5.87 29.46
C LYS A 279 -12.41 -5.03 28.42
N ARG A 280 -11.67 -4.31 27.57
CA ARG A 280 -12.26 -3.46 26.52
C ARG A 280 -13.08 -4.27 25.51
N ALA A 281 -12.65 -5.50 25.20
CA ALA A 281 -13.40 -6.40 24.32
C ALA A 281 -14.74 -6.84 24.93
N ARG A 282 -14.77 -7.16 26.23
CA ARG A 282 -16.01 -7.44 26.96
C ARG A 282 -16.94 -6.23 26.95
N ASP A 283 -16.44 -5.07 27.35
CA ASP A 283 -17.22 -3.83 27.38
C ASP A 283 -17.84 -3.52 25.99
N LYS A 284 -17.07 -3.74 24.90
CA LYS A 284 -17.55 -3.52 23.53
C LYS A 284 -18.55 -4.58 23.06
N ARG A 285 -18.38 -5.84 23.47
CA ARG A 285 -19.35 -6.91 23.19
C ARG A 285 -20.66 -6.66 23.94
N GLU A 286 -20.59 -6.26 25.21
CA GLU A 286 -21.76 -5.89 26.02
C GLU A 286 -22.50 -4.69 25.44
N ALA A 287 -21.77 -3.65 25.00
CA ALA A 287 -22.36 -2.50 24.32
C ALA A 287 -23.09 -2.89 23.03
N TYR A 288 -22.50 -3.78 22.22
CA TYR A 288 -23.13 -4.27 20.98
C TYR A 288 -24.39 -5.09 21.26
N VAL A 289 -24.38 -5.94 22.29
CA VAL A 289 -25.56 -6.70 22.71
C VAL A 289 -26.65 -5.76 23.23
N ALA A 290 -26.31 -4.77 24.06
CA ALA A 290 -27.27 -3.79 24.57
C ALA A 290 -27.89 -2.94 23.45
N GLU A 291 -27.10 -2.55 22.43
CA GLU A 291 -27.61 -1.83 21.26
C GLU A 291 -28.56 -2.71 20.42
N ALA A 292 -28.23 -3.98 20.22
CA ALA A 292 -29.09 -4.94 19.54
C ALA A 292 -30.41 -5.17 20.30
N GLU A 293 -30.34 -5.37 21.62
CA GLU A 293 -31.52 -5.50 22.48
C GLU A 293 -32.39 -4.23 22.47
N ALA A 294 -31.77 -3.04 22.48
CA ALA A 294 -32.49 -1.78 22.38
C ALA A 294 -33.15 -1.59 20.99
N SER A 295 -32.49 -2.01 19.91
CA SER A 295 -33.07 -2.00 18.57
C SER A 295 -34.25 -2.96 18.46
N ASP A 296 -34.12 -4.17 18.99
CA ASP A 296 -35.21 -5.16 18.98
C ASP A 296 -36.36 -4.73 19.88
N LYS A 297 -36.07 -4.09 21.02
CA LYS A 297 -37.08 -3.43 21.86
C LYS A 297 -37.82 -2.34 21.09
N ALA A 298 -37.12 -1.48 20.37
CA ALA A 298 -37.74 -0.44 19.55
C ALA A 298 -38.66 -1.03 18.47
N LYS A 299 -38.23 -2.11 17.79
CA LYS A 299 -39.07 -2.82 16.81
C LYS A 299 -40.31 -3.45 17.46
N ARG A 300 -40.20 -4.04 18.65
CA ARG A 300 -41.36 -4.61 19.38
C ARG A 300 -42.36 -3.53 19.77
N VAL A 301 -41.85 -2.39 20.26
CA VAL A 301 -42.68 -1.22 20.61
C VAL A 301 -43.38 -0.67 19.37
N GLU A 302 -42.68 -0.55 18.24
CA GLU A 302 -43.25 -0.08 16.97
C GLU A 302 -44.29 -1.04 16.39
N ALA A 303 -44.08 -2.35 16.53
CA ALA A 303 -45.05 -3.37 16.11
C ALA A 303 -46.29 -3.46 17.03
N SER A 304 -46.29 -2.78 18.17
CA SER A 304 -47.38 -2.81 19.14
C SER A 304 -48.42 -1.72 18.85
N PRO A 305 -49.73 -2.03 18.88
CA PRO A 305 -50.79 -1.14 18.41
C PRO A 305 -50.90 0.20 19.18
N GLY A 306 -50.40 0.27 20.41
CA GLY A 306 -50.37 1.46 21.26
C GLY A 306 -48.97 1.86 21.74
N GLY A 307 -47.90 1.34 21.12
CA GLY A 307 -46.52 1.77 21.41
C GLY A 307 -45.99 1.38 22.79
N LEU A 308 -46.50 0.28 23.38
CA LEU A 308 -45.99 -0.29 24.62
C LEU A 308 -45.33 -1.66 24.35
N ASP A 309 -44.16 -1.93 24.94
CA ASP A 309 -43.49 -3.23 24.77
C ASP A 309 -44.31 -4.34 25.47
N PRO A 310 -44.73 -5.40 24.77
CA PRO A 310 -45.50 -6.51 25.36
C PRO A 310 -44.80 -7.18 26.54
N ILE A 311 -43.46 -7.24 26.51
CA ILE A 311 -42.67 -7.89 27.56
C ILE A 311 -42.66 -7.03 28.83
N GLU A 312 -42.44 -5.71 28.70
CA GLU A 312 -42.46 -4.79 29.85
C GLU A 312 -43.86 -4.68 30.47
N VAL A 313 -44.90 -4.70 29.62
CA VAL A 313 -46.27 -4.71 30.12
C VAL A 313 -46.51 -5.97 30.94
N LEU A 314 -46.21 -7.16 30.41
CA LEU A 314 -46.38 -8.45 31.11
C LEU A 314 -45.64 -8.51 32.45
N GLU A 315 -44.39 -8.06 32.51
CA GLU A 315 -43.60 -8.02 33.75
C GLU A 315 -44.15 -7.05 34.80
N SER A 316 -44.79 -5.97 34.36
CA SER A 316 -45.41 -4.97 35.24
C SER A 316 -46.85 -5.31 35.68
N LEU A 317 -47.43 -6.42 35.22
CA LEU A 317 -48.78 -6.84 35.60
C LEU A 317 -48.80 -7.39 37.04
N PRO A 318 -49.90 -7.16 37.79
CA PRO A 318 -50.11 -7.81 39.08
C PRO A 318 -50.07 -9.33 38.94
N GLU A 319 -49.52 -10.03 39.94
CA GLU A 319 -49.24 -11.48 39.89
C GLU A 319 -50.47 -12.31 39.47
N ALA A 320 -51.65 -12.00 40.02
CA ALA A 320 -52.90 -12.68 39.67
C ALA A 320 -53.31 -12.50 38.19
N LEU A 321 -53.05 -11.33 37.61
CA LEU A 321 -53.35 -11.03 36.20
C LEU A 321 -52.27 -11.61 35.28
N ARG A 322 -50.99 -11.53 35.69
CA ARG A 322 -49.86 -12.14 34.98
C ARG A 322 -50.03 -13.66 34.85
N GLU A 323 -50.40 -14.34 35.94
CA GLU A 323 -50.70 -15.78 35.92
C GLU A 323 -51.89 -16.12 35.00
N ALA A 324 -52.89 -15.25 34.90
CA ALA A 324 -54.03 -15.46 33.99
C ALA A 324 -53.58 -15.41 32.51
N PHE A 325 -52.65 -14.51 32.16
CA PHE A 325 -52.05 -14.42 30.82
C PHE A 325 -51.06 -15.56 30.54
N GLU A 326 -50.17 -15.90 31.49
CA GLU A 326 -49.20 -17.00 31.36
C GLU A 326 -49.90 -18.36 31.21
N SER A 327 -51.01 -18.57 31.93
CA SER A 327 -51.79 -19.81 31.84
C SER A 327 -52.87 -19.81 30.75
N GLN A 328 -52.98 -18.73 29.96
CA GLN A 328 -53.94 -18.56 28.84
C GLN A 328 -55.39 -18.90 29.23
N SER A 329 -55.76 -18.73 30.49
CA SER A 329 -57.02 -19.23 31.04
C SER A 329 -58.02 -18.09 31.22
N MET A 330 -59.01 -18.01 30.33
CA MET A 330 -60.09 -17.01 30.40
C MET A 330 -60.83 -17.03 31.75
N ASP A 331 -61.04 -18.22 32.33
CA ASP A 331 -61.70 -18.38 33.62
C ASP A 331 -60.94 -17.72 34.79
N LYS A 332 -59.61 -17.68 34.72
CA LYS A 332 -58.79 -17.00 35.73
C LYS A 332 -58.85 -15.49 35.52
N MET A 333 -58.86 -15.02 34.28
CA MET A 333 -59.01 -13.61 33.94
C MET A 333 -60.35 -13.04 34.46
N PHE A 334 -61.45 -13.79 34.31
CA PHE A 334 -62.75 -13.39 34.87
C PHE A 334 -62.77 -13.37 36.40
N LYS A 335 -62.13 -14.34 37.06
CA LYS A 335 -61.97 -14.33 38.53
C LYS A 335 -61.17 -13.13 39.02
N VAL A 336 -60.15 -12.72 38.28
CA VAL A 336 -59.36 -11.52 38.61
C VAL A 336 -60.20 -10.25 38.40
N ALA A 337 -61.06 -10.21 37.37
CA ALA A 337 -61.98 -9.09 37.14
C ALA A 337 -63.06 -8.94 38.22
N GLU A 338 -63.48 -10.04 38.86
CA GLU A 338 -64.45 -10.02 39.97
C GLU A 338 -63.84 -9.66 41.32
N THR A 339 -62.54 -9.93 41.50
CA THR A 339 -61.84 -9.77 42.78
C THR A 339 -61.04 -8.46 42.88
N MET A 340 -60.58 -7.92 41.75
CA MET A 340 -59.82 -6.68 41.70
C MET A 340 -60.73 -5.46 41.55
N ASP A 341 -60.26 -4.31 42.01
CA ASP A 341 -60.94 -3.05 41.77
C ASP A 341 -61.06 -2.73 40.27
N ARG A 342 -62.22 -2.22 39.87
CA ARG A 342 -62.61 -2.08 38.48
C ARG A 342 -61.74 -1.06 37.73
N GLU A 343 -61.29 -0.01 38.40
CA GLU A 343 -60.44 1.02 37.80
C GLU A 343 -59.02 0.49 37.55
N VAL A 344 -58.47 -0.26 38.52
CA VAL A 344 -57.15 -0.89 38.42
C VAL A 344 -57.13 -1.98 37.35
N PHE A 345 -58.18 -2.81 37.28
CA PHE A 345 -58.29 -3.85 36.27
C PHE A 345 -58.36 -3.26 34.85
N ASN A 346 -59.16 -2.21 34.64
CA ASN A 346 -59.27 -1.53 33.35
C ASN A 346 -57.95 -0.85 32.93
N TYR A 347 -57.21 -0.27 33.88
CA TYR A 347 -55.90 0.32 33.62
C TYR A 347 -54.90 -0.71 33.07
N HIS A 348 -54.81 -1.88 33.69
CA HIS A 348 -53.91 -2.95 33.21
C HIS A 348 -54.42 -3.63 31.94
N LEU A 349 -55.73 -3.81 31.79
CA LEU A 349 -56.33 -4.39 30.58
C LEU A 349 -56.11 -3.50 29.35
N GLN A 350 -56.26 -2.19 29.50
CA GLN A 350 -55.99 -1.24 28.40
C GLN A 350 -54.52 -1.30 27.96
N ARG A 351 -53.58 -1.38 28.92
CA ARG A 351 -52.16 -1.57 28.62
C ARG A 351 -51.85 -2.90 27.93
N CYS A 352 -52.61 -3.95 28.24
CA CYS A 352 -52.49 -5.24 27.54
C CYS A 352 -53.01 -5.14 26.10
N ILE A 353 -54.03 -4.32 25.85
CA ILE A 353 -54.53 -4.04 24.49
C ILE A 353 -53.53 -3.19 23.70
N ASP A 354 -53.02 -2.13 24.32
CA ASP A 354 -52.09 -1.19 23.70
C ASP A 354 -50.71 -1.82 23.43
N SER A 355 -50.32 -2.85 24.19
CA SER A 355 -49.13 -3.67 23.90
C SER A 355 -49.40 -4.86 22.98
N GLY A 356 -50.64 -5.06 22.51
CA GLY A 356 -51.02 -6.19 21.67
C GLY A 356 -51.04 -7.55 22.37
N LEU A 357 -50.87 -7.58 23.70
CA LEU A 357 -50.94 -8.78 24.55
C LEU A 357 -52.38 -9.33 24.65
N TRP A 358 -53.38 -8.48 24.46
CA TRP A 358 -54.79 -8.84 24.42
C TRP A 358 -55.49 -8.20 23.23
N ILE A 359 -56.25 -8.99 22.46
CA ILE A 359 -56.97 -8.51 21.28
C ILE A 359 -58.47 -8.50 21.61
N PRO A 360 -59.12 -7.32 21.72
CA PRO A 360 -60.57 -7.23 21.87
C PRO A 360 -61.27 -7.81 20.63
N ASN A 361 -62.19 -8.75 20.81
CA ASN A 361 -62.88 -9.48 19.74
C ASN A 361 -61.91 -10.16 18.74
N ALA A 362 -61.27 -11.25 19.17
CA ALA A 362 -60.37 -12.07 18.36
C ALA A 362 -60.92 -12.39 16.94
N LYS A 363 -62.23 -12.63 16.79
CA LYS A 363 -62.87 -12.94 15.49
C LYS A 363 -62.93 -11.74 14.52
N GLU A 364 -63.20 -10.53 15.01
CA GLU A 364 -63.24 -9.32 14.15
C GLU A 364 -61.83 -8.83 13.81
N HIS A 365 -60.87 -9.06 14.71
CA HIS A 365 -59.47 -8.76 14.48
C HIS A 365 -58.81 -9.74 13.51
N GLU A 366 -59.14 -11.03 13.57
CA GLU A 366 -58.73 -12.03 12.55
C GLU A 366 -59.28 -11.69 11.16
N GLU A 367 -60.52 -11.23 11.05
CA GLU A 367 -61.10 -10.75 9.78
C GLU A 367 -60.47 -9.44 9.29
N LYS A 368 -60.07 -8.54 10.19
CA LYS A 368 -59.32 -7.31 9.85
C LYS A 368 -57.88 -7.62 9.43
N LEU A 369 -57.16 -8.49 10.14
CA LEU A 369 -55.83 -8.96 9.74
C LEU A 369 -55.85 -9.77 8.44
N ALA A 370 -56.92 -10.52 8.16
CA ALA A 370 -57.08 -11.20 6.88
C ALA A 370 -57.32 -10.21 5.73
N LYS A 371 -58.03 -9.09 5.98
CA LYS A 371 -58.23 -7.98 5.04
C LYS A 371 -56.99 -7.08 4.91
N GLU A 372 -56.23 -6.87 5.97
CA GLU A 372 -54.97 -6.12 5.98
C GLU A 372 -53.84 -6.93 5.36
N LYS A 373 -53.73 -8.25 5.61
CA LYS A 373 -52.81 -9.12 4.85
C LYS A 373 -53.19 -9.30 3.38
N GLN A 374 -54.46 -9.09 3.03
CA GLN A 374 -54.88 -8.98 1.62
C GLN A 374 -54.53 -7.62 1.02
N LYS A 375 -54.58 -6.53 1.81
CA LYS A 375 -54.12 -5.19 1.40
C LYS A 375 -52.60 -5.04 1.37
N GLU A 376 -51.84 -5.62 2.29
CA GLU A 376 -50.37 -5.66 2.27
C GLU A 376 -49.89 -6.53 1.10
N LYS A 377 -50.60 -7.60 0.72
CA LYS A 377 -50.32 -8.31 -0.54
C LYS A 377 -50.71 -7.52 -1.79
N GLU A 378 -51.54 -6.48 -1.68
CA GLU A 378 -51.87 -5.55 -2.75
C GLU A 378 -50.95 -4.29 -2.75
N GLU A 379 -50.35 -3.91 -1.62
CA GLU A 379 -49.42 -2.78 -1.47
C GLU A 379 -47.92 -3.16 -1.49
N GLU A 380 -47.54 -4.42 -1.19
CA GLU A 380 -46.23 -5.01 -1.54
C GLU A 380 -46.10 -5.33 -3.05
N GLY A 381 -47.12 -4.97 -3.85
CA GLY A 381 -47.01 -4.80 -5.30
C GLY A 381 -46.28 -3.53 -5.74
N ILE A 382 -45.71 -2.74 -4.82
CA ILE A 382 -44.95 -1.52 -5.12
C ILE A 382 -43.44 -1.78 -4.91
N ILE A 383 -42.78 -2.10 -6.02
CA ILE A 383 -41.42 -1.77 -6.45
C ILE A 383 -40.43 -1.37 -5.32
N PRO A 384 -39.34 -2.14 -5.08
CA PRO A 384 -38.29 -1.75 -4.15
C PRO A 384 -37.67 -0.41 -4.56
N THR A 385 -37.75 0.58 -3.68
CA THR A 385 -37.22 1.92 -3.93
C THR A 385 -35.69 1.95 -3.94
N LYS A 386 -35.16 2.91 -4.70
CA LYS A 386 -33.73 3.26 -4.91
C LYS A 386 -32.82 3.23 -3.67
N ASP A 387 -33.34 3.17 -2.44
CA ASP A 387 -32.55 3.26 -1.20
C ASP A 387 -32.06 1.92 -0.65
N VAL A 388 -32.75 0.80 -0.90
CA VAL A 388 -32.27 -0.55 -0.50
C VAL A 388 -31.06 -0.95 -1.36
N ILE A 389 -31.14 -0.69 -2.67
CA ILE A 389 -30.05 -0.89 -3.63
C ILE A 389 -28.85 0.03 -3.31
N LYS A 390 -29.09 1.22 -2.72
CA LYS A 390 -28.02 2.15 -2.34
C LYS A 390 -27.19 1.64 -1.15
N ARG A 391 -27.82 0.91 -0.22
CA ARG A 391 -27.13 0.31 0.94
C ARG A 391 -26.34 -0.94 0.58
N MET A 392 -26.77 -1.70 -0.43
CA MET A 392 -26.01 -2.86 -0.94
C MET A 392 -24.88 -2.48 -1.91
N ALA A 393 -24.99 -1.33 -2.59
CA ALA A 393 -24.05 -0.91 -3.64
C ALA A 393 -22.88 -0.04 -3.17
N ILE A 394 -22.88 0.44 -1.92
CA ILE A 394 -21.77 1.24 -1.35
C ILE A 394 -20.95 0.33 -0.43
N VAL A 395 -20.12 -0.52 -1.02
CA VAL A 395 -18.99 -1.16 -0.33
C VAL A 395 -17.79 -1.02 -1.25
N ASP A 396 -16.99 0.03 -1.02
CA ASP A 396 -15.73 0.22 -1.74
C ASP A 396 -14.81 -0.96 -1.45
N GLY A 397 -14.38 -1.66 -2.51
CA GLY A 397 -13.45 -2.80 -2.42
C GLY A 397 -14.04 -4.21 -2.52
N CYS A 398 -15.17 -4.41 -3.20
CA CYS A 398 -15.77 -5.75 -3.36
C CYS A 398 -14.89 -6.73 -4.17
N ASN A 399 -14.62 -7.89 -3.58
CA ASN A 399 -14.01 -9.04 -4.28
C ASN A 399 -15.07 -9.86 -5.04
N VAL A 400 -14.59 -10.81 -5.83
CA VAL A 400 -15.37 -11.78 -6.61
C VAL A 400 -16.47 -12.50 -5.84
N LEU A 401 -16.23 -12.84 -4.57
CA LEU A 401 -17.19 -13.56 -3.73
C LEU A 401 -18.40 -12.68 -3.39
N HIS A 402 -18.20 -11.37 -3.26
CA HIS A 402 -19.29 -10.43 -3.03
C HIS A 402 -20.20 -10.30 -4.24
N LEU A 403 -19.65 -10.30 -5.47
CA LEU A 403 -20.47 -10.30 -6.69
C LEU A 403 -21.37 -11.54 -6.75
N CYS A 404 -20.83 -12.73 -6.47
CA CYS A 404 -21.61 -13.96 -6.43
C CYS A 404 -22.67 -13.94 -5.31
N ALA A 405 -22.35 -13.35 -4.14
CA ALA A 405 -23.30 -13.21 -3.04
C ALA A 405 -24.45 -12.25 -3.39
N VAL A 406 -24.16 -11.14 -4.09
CA VAL A 406 -25.19 -10.20 -4.56
C VAL A 406 -26.09 -10.86 -5.60
N VAL A 407 -25.52 -11.52 -6.61
CA VAL A 407 -26.31 -12.23 -7.63
C VAL A 407 -27.16 -13.33 -6.99
N LYS A 408 -26.61 -14.08 -6.02
CA LYS A 408 -27.35 -15.10 -5.29
C LYS A 408 -28.51 -14.52 -4.49
N LYS A 409 -28.30 -13.43 -3.75
CA LYS A 409 -29.38 -12.74 -3.02
C LYS A 409 -30.46 -12.19 -3.95
N LEU A 410 -30.07 -11.66 -5.11
CA LEU A 410 -31.04 -11.18 -6.10
C LEU A 410 -31.89 -12.34 -6.66
N PHE A 411 -31.31 -13.53 -6.83
CA PHE A 411 -32.09 -14.73 -7.18
C PHE A 411 -32.98 -15.23 -6.03
N GLU A 412 -32.54 -15.12 -4.78
CA GLU A 412 -33.35 -15.48 -3.59
C GLU A 412 -34.58 -14.56 -3.43
N GLU A 413 -34.50 -13.33 -3.92
CA GLU A 413 -35.57 -12.32 -3.92
C GLU A 413 -36.35 -12.28 -5.26
N ASP A 414 -36.29 -13.35 -6.06
CA ASP A 414 -37.03 -13.55 -7.33
C ASP A 414 -36.75 -12.51 -8.46
N PHE A 415 -35.58 -11.87 -8.48
CA PHE A 415 -35.18 -10.96 -9.58
C PHE A 415 -34.63 -11.70 -10.81
N ASP A 416 -35.01 -11.26 -12.02
CA ASP A 416 -34.40 -11.68 -13.29
C ASP A 416 -33.11 -10.89 -13.56
N VAL A 417 -31.95 -11.47 -13.26
CA VAL A 417 -30.64 -10.81 -13.36
C VAL A 417 -29.99 -11.06 -14.73
N ARG A 418 -29.61 -9.98 -15.42
CA ARG A 418 -28.77 -10.03 -16.61
C ARG A 418 -27.51 -9.18 -16.49
N VAL A 419 -26.39 -9.76 -16.90
CA VAL A 419 -25.05 -9.18 -16.85
C VAL A 419 -24.57 -8.93 -18.28
N PHE A 420 -24.09 -7.73 -18.56
CA PHE A 420 -23.55 -7.35 -19.87
C PHE A 420 -22.06 -7.03 -19.78
N ILE A 421 -21.26 -7.64 -20.66
CA ILE A 421 -19.80 -7.45 -20.70
C ILE A 421 -19.35 -7.28 -22.15
N SER A 422 -18.46 -6.33 -22.42
CA SER A 422 -17.83 -6.15 -23.75
C SER A 422 -16.87 -7.30 -24.08
N PHE A 423 -16.86 -7.76 -25.33
CA PHE A 423 -16.04 -8.89 -25.82
C PHE A 423 -14.54 -8.70 -25.54
N SER A 424 -14.05 -7.46 -25.49
CA SER A 424 -12.66 -7.13 -25.18
C SER A 424 -12.20 -7.66 -23.80
N TYR A 425 -13.13 -7.80 -22.85
CA TYR A 425 -12.88 -8.34 -21.50
C TYR A 425 -12.98 -9.88 -21.41
N MET A 426 -13.35 -10.57 -22.50
CA MET A 426 -13.41 -12.04 -22.55
C MET A 426 -12.11 -12.68 -23.08
N SER A 427 -11.09 -11.88 -23.41
CA SER A 427 -9.81 -12.42 -23.89
C SER A 427 -9.02 -13.13 -22.77
N GLU A 428 -8.54 -14.34 -23.04
CA GLU A 428 -7.95 -15.29 -22.08
C GLU A 428 -6.78 -14.74 -21.25
N ASN A 429 -6.18 -13.62 -21.67
CA ASN A 429 -5.00 -13.04 -21.04
C ASN A 429 -5.29 -11.85 -20.10
N LYS A 430 -6.55 -11.39 -19.95
CA LYS A 430 -6.85 -10.13 -19.23
C LYS A 430 -7.73 -10.26 -17.98
N VAL A 431 -8.41 -11.38 -17.75
CA VAL A 431 -9.34 -11.50 -16.60
C VAL A 431 -9.01 -12.72 -15.76
N SER A 432 -8.47 -12.48 -14.56
CA SER A 432 -8.10 -13.50 -13.56
C SER A 432 -9.28 -14.36 -13.05
N ASN A 433 -10.52 -14.05 -13.48
CA ASN A 433 -11.78 -14.63 -13.00
C ASN A 433 -12.66 -15.24 -14.13
N LEU A 434 -12.05 -15.65 -15.25
CA LEU A 434 -12.75 -16.18 -16.43
C LEU A 434 -13.76 -17.31 -16.13
N PHE A 435 -13.47 -18.16 -15.13
CA PHE A 435 -14.35 -19.26 -14.73
C PHE A 435 -15.74 -18.80 -14.27
N ILE A 436 -15.87 -17.58 -13.72
CA ILE A 436 -17.15 -17.05 -13.24
C ILE A 436 -17.99 -16.54 -14.39
N LEU A 437 -17.32 -15.90 -15.36
CA LEU A 437 -18.00 -15.48 -16.58
C LEU A 437 -18.48 -16.69 -17.38
N GLN A 438 -17.74 -17.80 -17.35
CA GLN A 438 -18.19 -19.06 -17.92
C GLN A 438 -19.40 -19.65 -17.19
N GLU A 439 -19.42 -19.62 -15.85
CA GLU A 439 -20.59 -20.04 -15.04
C GLU A 439 -21.81 -19.14 -15.29
N PHE A 440 -21.64 -17.82 -15.33
CA PHE A 440 -22.72 -16.89 -15.65
C PHE A 440 -23.25 -17.07 -17.07
N LYS A 441 -22.38 -17.49 -18.00
CA LYS A 441 -22.79 -17.89 -19.36
C LYS A 441 -23.56 -19.22 -19.34
N ALA A 442 -23.15 -20.19 -18.54
CA ALA A 442 -23.85 -21.48 -18.38
C ALA A 442 -25.24 -21.30 -17.75
N LEU A 443 -25.38 -20.36 -16.82
CA LEU A 443 -26.64 -19.97 -16.20
C LEU A 443 -27.54 -19.11 -17.11
N GLY A 444 -27.06 -18.71 -18.29
CA GLY A 444 -27.83 -17.91 -19.25
C GLY A 444 -28.02 -16.44 -18.86
N ILE A 445 -27.30 -15.97 -17.83
CA ILE A 445 -27.43 -14.61 -17.28
C ILE A 445 -26.43 -13.64 -17.89
N LEU A 446 -25.42 -14.13 -18.64
CA LEU A 446 -24.38 -13.31 -19.25
C LEU A 446 -24.61 -13.09 -20.76
N THR A 447 -24.65 -11.83 -21.16
CA THR A 447 -24.69 -11.40 -22.57
C THR A 447 -23.39 -10.70 -22.95
N VAL A 448 -22.76 -11.16 -24.04
CA VAL A 448 -21.49 -10.60 -24.54
C VAL A 448 -21.76 -9.65 -25.70
N VAL A 449 -21.27 -8.41 -25.58
CA VAL A 449 -21.45 -7.35 -26.59
C VAL A 449 -20.27 -7.32 -27.57
N PRO A 450 -20.47 -7.13 -28.90
CA PRO A 450 -19.41 -7.23 -29.91
C PRO A 450 -18.19 -6.30 -29.70
N PRO A 451 -17.02 -6.63 -30.26
CA PRO A 451 -15.73 -6.01 -29.94
C PRO A 451 -15.52 -4.55 -30.41
N ASN A 452 -16.35 -4.03 -31.32
CA ASN A 452 -16.18 -2.66 -31.84
C ASN A 452 -16.85 -1.58 -30.98
N VAL A 453 -17.17 -1.91 -29.72
CA VAL A 453 -17.91 -1.05 -28.81
C VAL A 453 -17.09 -0.92 -27.52
N HIS A 454 -16.30 0.14 -27.46
CA HIS A 454 -15.62 0.59 -26.27
C HIS A 454 -16.36 1.84 -25.79
N ASP A 455 -17.39 1.66 -24.96
CA ASP A 455 -17.90 2.65 -23.99
C ASP A 455 -19.18 2.11 -23.31
N ASP A 456 -19.31 2.38 -22.01
CA ASP A 456 -20.43 1.95 -21.15
C ASP A 456 -21.79 2.46 -21.67
N ILE A 457 -21.78 3.58 -22.38
CA ILE A 457 -22.95 4.24 -22.98
C ILE A 457 -23.62 3.33 -24.03
N ALA A 458 -22.84 2.57 -24.80
CA ALA A 458 -23.38 1.74 -25.88
C ALA A 458 -23.94 0.39 -25.37
N ILE A 459 -23.45 -0.12 -24.22
CA ILE A 459 -24.05 -1.29 -23.56
C ILE A 459 -25.45 -0.93 -23.05
N LEU A 460 -25.63 0.28 -22.51
CA LEU A 460 -26.92 0.80 -22.07
C LEU A 460 -27.88 1.02 -23.25
N GLU A 461 -27.39 1.54 -24.37
CA GLU A 461 -28.19 1.67 -25.60
C GLU A 461 -28.60 0.31 -26.18
N TYR A 462 -27.72 -0.69 -26.15
CA TYR A 462 -28.04 -2.05 -26.60
C TYR A 462 -29.11 -2.70 -25.71
N ALA A 463 -28.97 -2.62 -24.38
CA ALA A 463 -29.97 -3.13 -23.45
C ALA A 463 -31.35 -2.48 -23.68
N SER A 464 -31.37 -1.16 -23.92
CA SER A 464 -32.56 -0.39 -24.26
C SER A 464 -33.18 -0.84 -25.60
N GLN A 465 -32.37 -1.13 -26.63
CA GLN A 465 -32.85 -1.58 -27.95
C GLN A 465 -33.45 -2.99 -27.95
N VAL A 466 -33.00 -3.88 -27.05
CA VAL A 466 -33.55 -5.24 -26.90
C VAL A 466 -34.88 -5.25 -26.12
N GLY A 467 -35.37 -4.07 -25.70
CA GLY A 467 -36.66 -3.88 -25.04
C GLY A 467 -36.59 -4.08 -23.53
N GLU A 468 -35.44 -3.81 -22.91
CA GLU A 468 -35.20 -4.04 -21.49
C GLU A 468 -34.77 -2.72 -20.80
N SER A 469 -35.52 -2.32 -19.77
CA SER A 469 -35.31 -1.07 -19.05
C SER A 469 -34.13 -1.18 -18.08
N VAL A 470 -33.12 -0.31 -18.19
CA VAL A 470 -31.99 -0.29 -17.24
C VAL A 470 -32.30 0.66 -16.08
N GLU A 471 -32.40 0.13 -14.87
CA GLU A 471 -32.70 0.95 -13.67
C GLU A 471 -31.45 1.50 -12.95
N ARG A 472 -30.28 0.81 -12.97
CA ARG A 472 -29.04 1.26 -12.31
C ARG A 472 -27.75 0.61 -12.84
N THR A 473 -26.64 1.33 -12.75
CA THR A 473 -25.26 0.86 -13.08
C THR A 473 -24.45 0.66 -11.80
N ILE A 474 -23.70 -0.45 -11.67
CA ILE A 474 -22.81 -0.75 -10.53
C ILE A 474 -21.40 -1.04 -11.05
N ARG A 475 -20.39 -0.33 -10.50
CA ARG A 475 -18.97 -0.51 -10.87
C ARG A 475 -18.30 -1.54 -9.97
N PHE A 476 -17.51 -2.46 -10.53
CA PHE A 476 -16.71 -3.41 -9.76
C PHE A 476 -15.22 -3.30 -10.13
N LYS A 477 -14.34 -3.19 -9.12
CA LYS A 477 -12.88 -3.26 -9.29
C LYS A 477 -12.38 -4.62 -8.80
N PHE A 478 -11.85 -5.45 -9.69
CA PHE A 478 -11.28 -6.75 -9.31
C PHE A 478 -9.79 -6.62 -8.97
N LYS A 479 -9.41 -6.87 -7.71
CA LYS A 479 -8.01 -7.14 -7.33
C LYS A 479 -7.67 -8.62 -7.55
N HIS A 480 -6.44 -8.89 -7.97
CA HIS A 480 -5.92 -10.21 -8.34
C HIS A 480 -6.14 -11.26 -7.23
N LEU A 481 -6.80 -12.38 -7.57
CA LEU A 481 -6.93 -13.53 -6.68
C LEU A 481 -6.17 -14.73 -7.27
N LYS A 482 -4.92 -14.95 -6.85
CA LYS A 482 -4.20 -16.21 -7.14
C LYS A 482 -4.78 -17.31 -6.25
N ARG A 483 -5.60 -18.21 -6.80
CA ARG A 483 -6.15 -19.36 -6.08
C ARG A 483 -5.09 -20.45 -5.87
N LYS A 484 -4.76 -20.74 -4.61
CA LYS A 484 -4.40 -22.09 -4.14
C LYS A 484 -5.70 -22.90 -4.00
N ILE A 485 -6.16 -23.51 -5.10
CA ILE A 485 -7.11 -24.64 -5.05
C ILE A 485 -6.51 -25.71 -5.94
N ASN A 486 -5.53 -26.41 -5.41
CA ASN A 486 -5.06 -27.67 -5.96
C ASN A 486 -4.42 -28.50 -4.84
N GLU A 487 -5.18 -28.74 -3.78
CA GLU A 487 -4.76 -29.62 -2.68
C GLU A 487 -5.99 -30.03 -1.84
N LYS A 488 -7.02 -30.57 -2.48
CA LYS A 488 -8.09 -31.30 -1.77
C LYS A 488 -8.90 -32.31 -2.59
N ASN A 489 -8.41 -32.69 -3.78
CA ASN A 489 -9.01 -33.75 -4.61
C ASN A 489 -8.04 -34.93 -4.77
N ASN A 490 -7.59 -35.50 -3.66
CA ASN A 490 -7.00 -36.83 -3.62
C ASN A 490 -7.14 -37.38 -2.21
N ARG A 491 -8.34 -37.86 -1.90
CA ARG A 491 -8.68 -38.88 -0.89
C ARG A 491 -10.19 -39.02 -0.90
N ASP A 492 -10.66 -39.97 -1.69
CA ASP A 492 -11.43 -41.13 -1.21
C ASP A 492 -12.30 -41.65 -2.37
N ASP A 493 -11.84 -42.76 -2.95
CA ASP A 493 -12.59 -43.63 -3.83
C ASP A 493 -13.55 -44.51 -3.02
N ASN A 494 -14.61 -44.94 -3.72
CA ASN A 494 -15.58 -46.02 -3.42
C ASN A 494 -16.72 -45.71 -2.42
N ASP A 495 -17.93 -45.51 -2.94
CA ASP A 495 -18.81 -46.67 -3.21
C ASP A 495 -19.98 -46.33 -4.15
N ASN A 496 -20.28 -47.27 -5.05
CA ASN A 496 -21.37 -47.29 -6.01
C ASN A 496 -22.72 -47.57 -5.35
N SER A 497 -23.79 -46.88 -5.77
CA SER A 497 -25.01 -47.54 -6.25
C SER A 497 -25.99 -46.55 -6.89
N GLU A 498 -26.51 -46.95 -8.05
CA GLU A 498 -27.49 -46.27 -8.88
C GLU A 498 -28.87 -46.20 -8.23
N SER A 499 -29.58 -45.08 -8.40
CA SER A 499 -30.98 -45.13 -8.88
C SER A 499 -31.45 -43.75 -9.34
N SER A 500 -31.87 -43.72 -10.59
CA SER A 500 -32.66 -42.70 -11.29
C SER A 500 -33.92 -42.26 -10.54
N THR A 501 -34.22 -40.95 -10.54
CA THR A 501 -35.47 -40.39 -11.09
C THR A 501 -35.39 -38.87 -11.20
N SER A 502 -35.64 -38.40 -12.42
CA SER A 502 -35.82 -37.01 -12.82
C SER A 502 -37.18 -36.47 -12.36
N SER A 503 -37.21 -35.26 -11.83
CA SER A 503 -38.42 -34.43 -11.84
C SER A 503 -38.06 -32.93 -11.86
N LEU A 504 -38.13 -32.36 -13.06
CA LEU A 504 -38.25 -30.93 -13.33
C LEU A 504 -39.56 -30.37 -12.75
N PRO A 505 -39.61 -29.12 -12.27
CA PRO A 505 -40.82 -28.33 -12.32
C PRO A 505 -40.86 -27.45 -13.58
N ARG A 506 -42.08 -27.33 -14.08
CA ARG A 506 -42.54 -26.71 -15.32
C ARG A 506 -42.25 -25.20 -15.43
N LYS A 507 -42.08 -24.77 -16.68
CA LYS A 507 -42.34 -23.41 -17.18
C LYS A 507 -43.66 -22.85 -16.61
N LYS A 508 -43.62 -21.67 -16.00
CA LYS A 508 -44.78 -20.80 -15.83
C LYS A 508 -44.75 -19.68 -16.87
N SER A 509 -45.94 -19.33 -17.35
CA SER A 509 -46.25 -18.35 -18.38
C SER A 509 -46.07 -16.91 -17.90
N LYS A 510 -45.84 -16.01 -18.87
CA LYS A 510 -45.79 -14.55 -18.72
C LYS A 510 -47.04 -13.99 -18.02
N SER A 511 -46.83 -13.31 -16.90
CA SER A 511 -47.57 -12.11 -16.45
C SER A 511 -46.87 -11.56 -15.21
N ASP A 512 -46.45 -10.29 -15.31
CA ASP A 512 -45.91 -9.36 -14.32
C ASP A 512 -44.71 -9.84 -13.47
N ILE A 513 -43.51 -9.47 -13.93
CA ILE A 513 -42.20 -9.75 -13.31
C ILE A 513 -41.49 -8.42 -13.05
N ASN A 514 -41.01 -8.20 -11.82
CA ASN A 514 -40.09 -7.12 -11.48
C ASN A 514 -38.73 -7.37 -12.14
N LYS A 515 -38.38 -6.60 -13.17
CA LYS A 515 -37.09 -6.72 -13.89
C LYS A 515 -36.05 -5.82 -13.23
N PHE A 516 -34.91 -6.39 -12.81
CA PHE A 516 -33.77 -5.61 -12.31
C PHE A 516 -32.51 -5.97 -13.10
N GLN A 517 -31.91 -5.01 -13.81
CA GLN A 517 -30.74 -5.22 -14.66
C GLN A 517 -29.50 -4.49 -14.13
N LEU A 518 -28.37 -5.19 -14.12
CA LEU A 518 -27.09 -4.68 -13.63
C LEU A 518 -26.12 -4.39 -14.79
N GLY A 519 -25.85 -3.12 -15.06
CA GLY A 519 -24.73 -2.72 -15.91
C GLY A 519 -23.42 -2.77 -15.12
N MET A 520 -22.43 -3.55 -15.56
CA MET A 520 -21.12 -3.66 -14.91
C MET A 520 -20.07 -2.79 -15.60
N GLU A 521 -19.40 -1.93 -14.83
CA GLU A 521 -18.19 -1.22 -15.26
C GLU A 521 -16.94 -1.94 -14.74
N LEU A 522 -16.03 -2.28 -15.65
CA LEU A 522 -14.74 -2.93 -15.36
C LEU A 522 -13.61 -1.93 -15.61
N GLN A 523 -13.17 -1.23 -14.56
CA GLN A 523 -11.92 -0.47 -14.58
C GLN A 523 -10.76 -1.32 -14.08
N MET A 524 -9.80 -1.59 -14.96
CA MET A 524 -8.48 -2.11 -14.59
C MET A 524 -7.48 -0.96 -14.56
N GLU A 525 -6.78 -0.77 -13.44
CA GLU A 525 -5.51 -0.04 -13.43
C GLU A 525 -4.45 -0.94 -14.07
N ILE A 526 -3.88 -0.49 -15.19
CA ILE A 526 -2.74 -1.12 -15.83
C ILE A 526 -1.51 -0.69 -15.05
N ASP A 527 -0.96 -1.59 -14.24
CA ASP A 527 0.40 -1.44 -13.73
C ASP A 527 1.35 -1.66 -14.90
N GLN A 528 2.00 -0.61 -15.38
CA GLN A 528 3.10 -0.74 -16.35
C GLN A 528 4.33 -1.26 -15.60
N GLY A 529 4.29 -2.54 -15.25
CA GLY A 529 5.48 -3.28 -14.87
C GLY A 529 6.40 -3.41 -16.08
N ASN A 530 7.61 -2.86 -15.94
CA ASN A 530 8.74 -3.09 -16.84
C ASN A 530 8.80 -4.56 -17.26
N ASN A 531 8.69 -4.81 -18.55
CA ASN A 531 9.21 -6.01 -19.18
C ASN A 531 10.47 -5.62 -19.95
N ASP A 532 11.52 -6.41 -19.73
CA ASP A 532 12.66 -6.59 -20.65
C ASP A 532 12.20 -6.93 -22.08
#